data_AF-A0A350EZ80-F1
#
_entry.id   AF-A0A350EZ80-F1
#
_cell.length_a   1.000
_cell.length_b   1.000
_cell.length_c   1.000
_cell.angle_alpha   90.00
_cell.angle_beta   90.00
_cell.angle_gamma   90.00
#
_symmetry.space_group_name_H-M   'P 1'
#
loop_
_entity.id
_entity.type
_entity.pdbx_description
1 polymer ?
#
loop_
_entity_poly.entity_id
_entity_poly.type
_entity_poly.pdbx_seq_one_letter_code
_entity_poly.pdbx_strand_id
1 'polypeptide(L)'
;MSQKTAPRINKLPFLVTDLVFIGVALAIIYRSQTPIGGSQMLAVIACVALGAWACVTPFLRDHEVGAKFAESNGLAETVAQIGQLKLVAAQIQGATAQWQTFQENAGKASEAMKQMSSQLAADAANFAESLQKSSDAEKAALRLEVEKRKRAEADWLKVQVALLDHVFALHQAGLRSGQPNVIQQLGAFQAACRDVVRRLGLVAVEAPSGTTFNPAIHRLPDENQQVPAGASIAATLAPGFSFQGQLVRPVLVELTESSSGTFEGKAADESPDGPVPDAGAGSDDFGDERPLV
;
A
#
# COMPACT_ATOMS: atom_id res chain seq x y z
N MET A 1 -57.59 31.62 -26.70
CA MET A 1 -58.36 31.05 -27.83
C MET A 1 -59.57 31.94 -28.10
N SER A 2 -59.44 32.91 -28.99
CA SER A 2 -60.58 33.74 -29.42
C SER A 2 -61.34 32.97 -30.48
N GLN A 3 -62.53 32.48 -30.16
CA GLN A 3 -63.44 31.95 -31.17
C GLN A 3 -63.81 33.10 -32.11
N LYS A 4 -63.23 33.11 -33.31
CA LYS A 4 -63.67 33.98 -34.39
C LYS A 4 -65.02 33.44 -34.87
N THR A 5 -66.11 34.04 -34.40
CA THR A 5 -67.46 33.69 -34.86
C THR A 5 -67.66 34.25 -36.27
N ALA A 6 -68.22 33.44 -37.17
CA ALA A 6 -68.51 33.84 -38.54
C ALA A 6 -69.33 35.15 -38.60
N PRO A 7 -69.03 36.08 -39.52
CA PRO A 7 -69.77 37.33 -39.65
C PRO A 7 -71.22 37.04 -40.02
N ARG A 8 -72.15 37.33 -39.11
CA ARG A 8 -73.59 37.16 -39.35
C ARG A 8 -74.11 38.35 -40.16
N ILE A 9 -74.78 38.06 -41.27
CA ILE A 9 -75.46 39.10 -42.05
C ILE A 9 -76.65 39.60 -41.23
N ASN A 10 -76.84 40.92 -41.16
CA ASN A 10 -78.00 41.49 -40.47
C ASN A 10 -79.29 41.09 -41.22
N LYS A 11 -80.21 40.41 -40.53
CA LYS A 11 -81.44 39.82 -41.10
C LYS A 11 -82.60 40.82 -41.20
N LEU A 12 -82.49 41.93 -40.48
CA LEU A 12 -83.51 42.99 -40.41
C LEU A 12 -83.92 43.56 -41.79
N PRO A 13 -83.02 43.93 -42.71
CA PRO A 13 -83.43 44.52 -43.99
C PRO A 13 -84.26 43.56 -44.86
N PHE A 14 -83.98 42.25 -44.81
CA PHE A 14 -84.72 41.25 -45.58
C PHE A 14 -86.10 40.98 -44.98
N LEU A 15 -86.19 40.89 -43.65
CA LEU A 15 -87.48 40.76 -42.95
C LEU A 15 -88.37 42.00 -43.16
N VAL A 16 -87.77 43.20 -43.12
CA VAL A 16 -88.47 44.45 -43.41
C VAL A 16 -88.99 44.47 -44.85
N THR A 17 -88.20 43.98 -45.82
CA THR A 17 -88.61 43.92 -47.22
C THR A 17 -89.80 42.98 -47.44
N ASP A 18 -89.78 41.79 -46.83
CA ASP A 18 -90.91 40.84 -46.88
C ASP A 18 -92.19 41.41 -46.24
N LEU A 19 -92.07 42.06 -45.07
CA LEU A 19 -93.19 42.70 -44.38
C LEU A 19 -93.81 43.81 -45.24
N VAL A 20 -93.00 44.57 -45.99
CA VAL A 20 -93.47 45.56 -46.96
C VAL A 20 -94.24 44.91 -48.10
N PHE A 21 -93.77 43.80 -48.67
CA PHE A 21 -94.48 43.08 -49.74
C PHE A 21 -95.81 42.47 -49.27
N ILE A 22 -95.85 41.91 -48.06
CA ILE A 22 -97.09 41.42 -47.45
C ILE A 22 -98.06 42.58 -47.17
N GLY A 23 -97.55 43.72 -46.70
CA GLY A 23 -98.35 44.93 -46.50
C GLY A 23 -98.97 45.46 -47.78
N VAL A 24 -98.22 45.44 -48.89
CA VAL A 24 -98.73 45.81 -50.23
C VAL A 24 -99.80 44.83 -50.71
N ALA A 25 -99.59 43.51 -50.51
CA ALA A 25 -100.58 42.49 -50.86
C ALA A 25 -101.90 42.66 -50.07
N LEU A 26 -101.81 42.92 -48.75
CA LEU A 26 -102.96 43.20 -47.90
C LEU A 26 -103.69 44.48 -48.32
N ALA A 27 -102.95 45.53 -48.68
CA ALA A 27 -103.53 46.79 -49.15
C ALA A 27 -104.32 46.61 -50.47
N ILE A 28 -103.84 45.74 -51.37
CA ILE A 28 -104.56 45.38 -52.62
C ILE A 28 -105.87 44.65 -52.30
N ILE A 29 -105.86 43.74 -51.32
CA ILE A 29 -107.06 42.98 -50.89
C ILE A 29 -108.08 43.88 -50.18
N TYR A 30 -107.62 44.79 -49.32
CA TYR A 30 -108.53 45.66 -48.55
C TYR A 30 -109.24 46.71 -49.41
N ARG A 31 -108.65 47.07 -50.56
CA ARG A 31 -109.16 48.12 -51.45
C ARG A 31 -110.07 47.58 -52.56
N SER A 32 -110.23 46.26 -52.71
CA SER A 32 -111.11 45.63 -53.70
C SER A 32 -112.49 45.32 -53.09
N GLN A 33 -113.54 46.05 -53.50
CA GLN A 33 -114.90 45.92 -52.94
C GLN A 33 -115.85 44.99 -53.72
N THR A 34 -115.39 44.24 -54.73
CA THR A 34 -116.23 43.34 -55.56
C THR A 34 -115.32 42.28 -56.25
N PRO A 35 -115.83 41.16 -56.83
CA PRO A 35 -115.08 39.90 -56.92
C PRO A 35 -113.75 40.04 -57.66
N ILE A 36 -112.71 39.45 -57.06
CA ILE A 36 -111.30 39.61 -57.42
C ILE A 36 -111.09 39.18 -58.88
N GLY A 37 -110.68 40.11 -59.74
CA GLY A 37 -110.27 39.82 -61.11
C GLY A 37 -108.94 39.07 -61.14
N GLY A 38 -108.78 38.11 -62.06
CA GLY A 38 -107.63 37.20 -62.09
C GLY A 38 -106.24 37.86 -62.16
N SER A 39 -106.14 39.08 -62.71
CA SER A 39 -104.89 39.85 -62.74
C SER A 39 -104.45 40.37 -61.35
N GLN A 40 -105.39 40.70 -60.46
CA GLN A 40 -105.09 41.12 -59.09
C GLN A 40 -104.64 39.94 -58.23
N MET A 41 -105.18 38.75 -58.47
CA MET A 41 -104.78 37.52 -57.79
C MET A 41 -103.32 37.14 -58.14
N LEU A 42 -102.92 37.29 -59.40
CA LEU A 42 -101.53 37.09 -59.82
C LEU A 42 -100.57 38.08 -59.14
N ALA A 43 -100.96 39.34 -58.97
CA ALA A 43 -100.13 40.34 -58.31
C ALA A 43 -99.90 40.04 -56.81
N VAL A 44 -100.93 39.55 -56.12
CA VAL A 44 -100.83 39.12 -54.71
C VAL A 44 -99.91 37.89 -54.60
N ILE A 45 -100.10 36.88 -55.44
CA ILE A 45 -99.27 35.67 -55.46
C ILE A 45 -97.80 36.04 -55.75
N ALA A 46 -97.56 36.95 -56.71
CA ALA A 46 -96.22 37.42 -57.02
C ALA A 46 -95.56 38.17 -55.85
N CYS A 47 -96.30 39.03 -55.13
CA CYS A 47 -95.77 39.75 -53.97
C CYS A 47 -95.39 38.80 -52.83
N VAL A 48 -96.25 37.81 -52.52
CA VAL A 48 -95.97 36.83 -51.47
C VAL A 48 -94.79 35.91 -51.85
N ALA A 49 -94.70 35.51 -53.12
CA ALA A 49 -93.59 34.69 -53.61
C ALA A 49 -92.25 35.42 -53.57
N LEU A 50 -92.22 36.71 -53.94
CA LEU A 50 -91.01 37.53 -53.89
C LEU A 50 -90.58 37.86 -52.46
N GLY A 51 -91.54 38.11 -51.56
CA GLY A 51 -91.28 38.29 -50.13
C GLY A 51 -90.67 37.02 -49.49
N ALA A 52 -91.28 35.86 -49.75
CA ALA A 52 -90.77 34.57 -49.29
C ALA A 52 -89.36 34.27 -49.86
N TRP A 53 -89.13 34.55 -51.14
CA TRP A 53 -87.81 34.43 -51.76
C TRP A 53 -86.77 35.33 -51.06
N ALA A 54 -87.11 36.60 -50.81
CA ALA A 54 -86.24 37.54 -50.11
C ALA A 54 -85.89 37.05 -48.69
N CYS A 55 -86.85 36.48 -47.96
CA CYS A 55 -86.64 35.92 -46.62
C CYS A 55 -85.74 34.67 -46.60
N VAL A 56 -85.74 33.85 -47.66
CA VAL A 56 -84.94 32.62 -47.74
C VAL A 56 -83.47 32.90 -48.12
N THR A 57 -83.21 33.90 -48.96
CA THR A 57 -81.83 34.24 -49.41
C THR A 57 -80.79 34.49 -48.31
N PRO A 58 -81.06 35.18 -47.18
CA PRO A 58 -80.06 35.38 -46.13
C PRO A 58 -79.68 34.09 -45.39
N PHE A 59 -80.60 33.13 -45.23
CA PHE A 59 -80.31 31.87 -44.54
C PHE A 59 -79.36 30.98 -45.34
N LEU A 60 -79.54 30.87 -46.65
CA LEU A 60 -78.64 30.11 -47.52
C LEU A 60 -77.22 30.69 -47.50
N ARG A 61 -77.08 32.02 -47.55
CA ARG A 61 -75.77 32.69 -47.47
C ARG A 61 -75.09 32.54 -46.11
N ASP A 62 -75.84 32.58 -45.02
CA ASP A 62 -75.29 32.32 -43.68
C ASP A 62 -74.70 30.90 -43.57
N HIS A 63 -75.34 29.89 -44.18
CA HIS A 63 -74.82 28.51 -44.21
C HIS A 63 -73.57 28.37 -45.10
N GLU A 64 -73.55 29.01 -46.28
CA GLU A 64 -72.37 29.00 -47.15
C GLU A 64 -71.17 29.69 -46.51
N VAL A 65 -71.38 30.83 -45.85
CA VAL A 65 -70.32 31.56 -45.13
C VAL A 65 -69.83 30.73 -43.93
N GLY A 66 -70.73 30.08 -43.21
CA GLY A 66 -70.38 29.17 -42.11
C GLY A 66 -69.56 27.96 -42.56
N ALA A 67 -69.97 27.31 -43.66
CA ALA A 67 -69.27 26.16 -44.22
C ALA A 67 -67.86 26.52 -44.73
N LYS A 68 -67.74 27.61 -45.50
CA LYS A 68 -66.43 28.10 -45.99
C LYS A 68 -65.50 28.50 -44.87
N PHE A 69 -66.03 29.09 -43.79
CA PHE A 69 -65.24 29.46 -42.63
C PHE A 69 -64.75 28.23 -41.86
N ALA A 70 -65.60 27.21 -41.67
CA ALA A 70 -65.22 25.95 -41.03
C ALA A 70 -64.16 25.19 -41.84
N GLU A 71 -64.32 25.14 -43.17
CA GLU A 71 -63.32 24.55 -44.08
C GLU A 71 -61.99 25.31 -44.02
N SER A 72 -62.01 26.64 -44.04
CA SER A 72 -60.79 27.46 -43.93
C SER A 72 -60.08 27.29 -42.60
N ASN A 73 -60.82 27.13 -41.49
CA ASN A 73 -60.24 26.86 -40.18
C ASN A 73 -59.66 25.45 -40.10
N GLY A 74 -60.33 24.45 -40.67
CA GLY A 74 -59.81 23.10 -40.78
C GLY A 74 -58.53 23.03 -41.62
N LEU A 75 -58.46 23.77 -42.73
CA LEU A 75 -57.24 23.91 -43.53
C LEU A 75 -56.13 24.66 -42.76
N ALA A 76 -56.46 25.72 -42.02
CA ALA A 76 -55.48 26.44 -41.22
C ALA A 76 -54.93 25.58 -40.06
N GLU A 77 -55.79 24.80 -39.41
CA GLU A 77 -55.41 23.90 -38.32
C GLU A 77 -54.56 22.73 -38.83
N THR A 78 -54.93 22.11 -39.95
CA THR A 78 -54.11 21.05 -40.56
C THR A 78 -52.76 21.58 -41.04
N VAL A 79 -52.70 22.78 -41.61
CA VAL A 79 -51.42 23.44 -41.95
C VAL A 79 -50.59 23.70 -40.69
N ALA A 80 -51.20 24.12 -39.58
CA ALA A 80 -50.50 24.31 -38.31
C ALA A 80 -49.96 22.97 -37.74
N GLN A 81 -50.75 21.90 -37.81
CA GLN A 81 -50.33 20.55 -37.40
C GLN A 81 -49.19 20.02 -38.28
N ILE A 82 -49.23 20.24 -39.60
CA ILE A 82 -48.12 19.92 -40.51
C ILE A 82 -46.86 20.70 -40.11
N GLY A 83 -47.00 21.97 -39.73
CA GLY A 83 -45.88 22.77 -39.21
C GLY A 83 -45.28 22.20 -37.93
N GLN A 84 -46.12 21.79 -36.98
CA GLN A 84 -45.67 21.14 -35.73
C GLN A 84 -44.99 19.79 -35.98
N LEU A 85 -45.53 18.96 -36.88
CA LEU A 85 -44.91 17.69 -37.27
C LEU A 85 -43.52 17.90 -37.90
N LYS A 86 -43.36 18.93 -38.74
CA LYS A 86 -42.03 19.27 -39.29
C LYS A 86 -41.05 19.69 -38.20
N LEU A 87 -41.50 20.44 -37.20
CA LEU A 87 -40.67 20.84 -36.06
C LEU A 87 -40.25 19.61 -35.23
N VAL A 88 -41.20 18.71 -34.92
CA VAL A 88 -40.91 17.44 -34.23
C VAL A 88 -39.94 16.58 -35.05
N ALA A 89 -40.14 16.47 -36.37
CA ALA A 89 -39.22 15.74 -37.23
C ALA A 89 -37.81 16.33 -37.23
N ALA A 90 -37.67 17.66 -37.27
CA ALA A 90 -36.38 18.34 -37.16
C ALA A 90 -35.72 18.11 -35.78
N GLN A 91 -36.50 18.12 -34.70
CA GLN A 91 -36.00 17.80 -33.36
C GLN A 91 -35.55 16.34 -33.25
N ILE A 92 -36.32 15.39 -33.80
CA ILE A 92 -35.95 13.97 -33.82
C ILE A 92 -34.66 13.77 -34.63
N GLN A 93 -34.53 14.43 -35.79
CA GLN A 93 -33.31 14.36 -36.59
C GLN A 93 -32.11 14.95 -35.84
N GLY A 94 -32.28 16.09 -35.17
CA GLY A 94 -31.25 16.70 -34.33
C GLY A 94 -30.85 15.81 -33.14
N ALA A 95 -31.82 15.25 -32.42
CA ALA A 95 -31.59 14.32 -31.33
C ALA A 95 -30.91 13.03 -31.79
N THR A 96 -31.27 12.51 -32.97
CA THR A 96 -30.64 11.33 -33.58
C THR A 96 -29.19 11.61 -33.94
N ALA A 97 -28.88 12.77 -34.52
CA ALA A 97 -27.51 13.18 -34.80
C ALA A 97 -26.68 13.32 -33.51
N GLN A 98 -27.24 13.95 -32.46
CA GLN A 98 -26.59 14.03 -31.15
C GLN A 98 -26.36 12.66 -30.51
N TRP A 99 -27.32 11.73 -30.66
CA TRP A 99 -27.20 10.36 -30.18
C TRP A 99 -26.07 9.60 -30.89
N GLN A 100 -25.94 9.75 -32.21
CA GLN A 100 -24.83 9.16 -32.97
C GLN A 100 -23.47 9.70 -32.49
N THR A 101 -23.37 11.02 -32.27
CA THR A 101 -22.16 11.63 -31.70
C THR A 101 -21.87 11.12 -30.29
N PHE A 102 -22.90 10.97 -29.44
CA PHE A 102 -22.76 10.41 -28.10
C PHE A 102 -22.24 8.96 -28.15
N GLN A 103 -22.78 8.15 -29.06
CA GLN A 103 -22.35 6.77 -29.24
C GLN A 103 -20.90 6.66 -29.74
N GLU A 104 -20.49 7.52 -30.67
CA GLU A 104 -19.10 7.59 -31.13
C GLU A 104 -18.15 8.01 -30.00
N ASN A 105 -18.52 9.02 -29.22
CA ASN A 105 -17.73 9.49 -28.09
C ASN A 105 -17.63 8.45 -26.97
N ALA A 106 -18.72 7.74 -26.67
CA ALA A 106 -18.70 6.62 -25.74
C ALA A 106 -17.77 5.49 -26.23
N GLY A 107 -17.79 5.21 -27.54
CA GLY A 107 -16.85 4.28 -28.17
C GLY A 107 -15.39 4.72 -27.97
N LYS A 108 -15.06 5.97 -28.32
CA LYS A 108 -13.72 6.55 -28.14
C LYS A 108 -13.26 6.53 -26.68
N ALA A 109 -14.14 6.89 -25.74
CA ALA A 109 -13.84 6.86 -24.31
C ALA A 109 -13.58 5.43 -23.82
N SER A 110 -14.35 4.45 -24.28
CA SER A 110 -14.13 3.05 -23.95
C SER A 110 -12.78 2.53 -24.47
N GLU A 111 -12.38 2.95 -25.66
CA GLU A 111 -11.10 2.55 -26.26
C GLU A 111 -9.92 3.23 -25.54
N ALA A 112 -10.05 4.52 -25.22
CA ALA A 112 -9.06 5.24 -24.41
C ALA A 112 -8.90 4.60 -23.02
N MET A 113 -10.00 4.18 -22.38
CA MET A 113 -9.94 3.46 -21.10
C MET A 113 -9.24 2.11 -21.23
N LYS A 114 -9.48 1.35 -22.31
CA LYS A 114 -8.75 0.10 -22.57
C LYS A 114 -7.25 0.34 -22.72
N GLN A 115 -6.86 1.35 -23.51
CA GLN A 115 -5.45 1.71 -23.70
C GLN A 115 -4.80 2.19 -22.40
N MET A 116 -5.50 2.99 -21.60
CA MET A 116 -5.02 3.40 -20.27
C MET A 116 -4.87 2.19 -19.34
N SER A 117 -5.80 1.23 -19.39
CA SER A 117 -5.71 0.02 -18.57
C SER A 117 -4.54 -0.88 -18.96
N SER A 118 -4.24 -1.00 -20.25
CA SER A 118 -3.09 -1.78 -20.72
C SER A 118 -1.77 -1.10 -20.39
N GLN A 119 -1.70 0.23 -20.50
CA GLN A 119 -0.55 1.01 -20.04
C GLN A 119 -0.36 0.89 -18.53
N LEU A 120 -1.43 1.02 -17.74
CA LEU A 120 -1.36 0.86 -16.28
C LEU A 120 -0.87 -0.53 -15.87
N ALA A 121 -1.31 -1.58 -16.57
CA ALA A 121 -0.81 -2.94 -16.34
C ALA A 121 0.68 -3.09 -16.69
N ALA A 122 1.12 -2.47 -17.80
CA ALA A 122 2.53 -2.47 -18.19
C ALA A 122 3.40 -1.69 -17.18
N ASP A 123 2.94 -0.51 -16.75
CA ASP A 123 3.65 0.30 -15.75
C ASP A 123 3.73 -0.42 -14.41
N ALA A 124 2.65 -1.08 -13.97
CA ALA A 124 2.67 -1.89 -12.75
C ALA A 124 3.70 -3.04 -12.83
N ALA A 125 3.82 -3.70 -13.98
CA ALA A 125 4.84 -4.72 -14.20
C ALA A 125 6.26 -4.14 -14.17
N ASN A 126 6.48 -2.98 -14.82
CA ASN A 126 7.75 -2.28 -14.81
C ASN A 126 8.16 -1.81 -13.41
N PHE A 127 7.22 -1.30 -12.60
CA PHE A 127 7.48 -0.94 -11.21
C PHE A 127 7.83 -2.15 -10.35
N ALA A 128 7.11 -3.26 -10.53
CA ALA A 128 7.42 -4.50 -9.82
C ALA A 128 8.84 -5.00 -10.15
N GLU A 129 9.22 -5.00 -11.43
CA GLU A 129 10.57 -5.37 -11.87
C GLU A 129 11.63 -4.41 -11.30
N SER A 130 11.37 -3.09 -11.33
CA SER A 130 12.27 -2.09 -10.80
C SER A 130 12.50 -2.25 -9.29
N LEU A 131 11.43 -2.46 -8.51
CA LEU A 131 11.52 -2.72 -7.08
C LEU A 131 12.28 -4.00 -6.77
N GLN A 132 12.01 -5.07 -7.51
CA GLN A 132 12.73 -6.34 -7.35
C GLN A 132 14.23 -6.15 -7.61
N LYS A 133 14.57 -5.50 -8.73
CA LYS A 133 15.96 -5.23 -9.12
C LYS A 133 16.69 -4.34 -8.11
N SER A 134 16.03 -3.29 -7.60
CA SER A 134 16.61 -2.41 -6.57
C SER A 134 16.82 -3.17 -5.27
N SER A 135 15.83 -3.95 -4.82
CA SER A 135 15.93 -4.82 -3.64
C SER A 135 17.12 -5.77 -3.76
N ASP A 136 17.28 -6.41 -4.90
CA ASP A 136 18.34 -7.40 -5.10
C ASP A 136 19.73 -6.73 -5.15
N ALA A 137 19.83 -5.56 -5.78
CA ALA A 137 21.05 -4.75 -5.79
C ALA A 137 21.43 -4.27 -4.38
N GLU A 138 20.48 -3.76 -3.59
CA GLU A 138 20.71 -3.33 -2.21
C GLU A 138 21.11 -4.50 -1.32
N LYS A 139 20.43 -5.66 -1.43
CA LYS A 139 20.80 -6.86 -0.68
C LYS A 139 22.21 -7.32 -1.01
N ALA A 140 22.61 -7.28 -2.29
CA ALA A 140 23.97 -7.62 -2.70
C ALA A 140 25.01 -6.63 -2.14
N ALA A 141 24.71 -5.33 -2.18
CA ALA A 141 25.57 -4.30 -1.60
C ALA A 141 25.73 -4.47 -0.08
N LEU A 142 24.62 -4.66 0.64
CA LEU A 142 24.63 -4.86 2.10
C LEU A 142 25.38 -6.13 2.51
N ARG A 143 25.23 -7.24 1.76
CA ARG A 143 26.03 -8.45 2.01
C ARG A 143 27.53 -8.17 1.92
N LEU A 144 27.93 -7.43 0.89
CA LEU A 144 29.33 -7.06 0.70
C LEU A 144 29.84 -6.11 1.79
N GLU A 145 29.02 -5.17 2.24
CA GLU A 145 29.36 -4.32 3.39
C GLU A 145 29.53 -5.13 4.68
N VAL A 146 28.63 -6.08 4.95
CA VAL A 146 28.73 -6.97 6.11
C VAL A 146 30.01 -7.81 6.04
N GLU A 147 30.34 -8.38 4.88
CA GLU A 147 31.58 -9.15 4.70
C GLU A 147 32.84 -8.29 4.86
N LYS A 148 32.81 -7.04 4.40
CA LYS A 148 33.90 -6.07 4.62
C LYS A 148 34.07 -5.76 6.10
N ARG A 149 32.96 -5.51 6.81
CA ARG A 149 32.97 -5.24 8.25
C ARG A 149 33.51 -6.44 9.03
N LYS A 150 33.09 -7.67 8.71
CA LYS A 150 33.61 -8.88 9.34
C LYS A 150 35.11 -9.07 9.12
N ARG A 151 35.61 -8.79 7.91
CA ARG A 151 37.05 -8.82 7.63
C ARG A 151 37.82 -7.77 8.44
N ALA A 152 37.32 -6.54 8.46
CA ALA A 152 37.93 -5.47 9.25
C ALA A 152 37.90 -5.77 10.76
N GLU A 153 36.82 -6.35 11.27
CA GLU A 153 36.71 -6.81 12.67
C GLU A 153 37.74 -7.89 12.98
N ALA A 154 37.88 -8.89 12.11
CA ALA A 154 38.87 -9.95 12.27
C ALA A 154 40.32 -9.40 12.28
N ASP A 155 40.63 -8.46 11.40
CA ASP A 155 41.96 -7.86 11.35
C ASP A 155 42.25 -6.95 12.56
N TRP A 156 41.26 -6.14 12.97
CA TRP A 156 41.37 -5.36 14.21
C TRP A 156 41.58 -6.25 15.42
N LEU A 157 40.86 -7.37 15.49
CA LEU A 157 40.96 -8.31 16.59
C LEU A 157 42.35 -8.98 16.67
N LYS A 158 42.97 -9.31 15.53
CA LYS A 158 44.37 -9.79 15.49
C LYS A 158 45.34 -8.75 16.06
N VAL A 159 45.18 -7.48 15.69
CA VAL A 159 46.03 -6.38 16.19
C VAL A 159 45.87 -6.22 17.71
N GLN A 160 44.65 -6.30 18.22
CA GLN A 160 44.39 -6.19 19.66
C GLN A 160 44.95 -7.38 20.44
N VAL A 161 44.82 -8.61 19.91
CA VAL A 161 45.45 -9.80 20.52
C VAL A 161 46.97 -9.64 20.58
N ALA A 162 47.62 -9.21 19.48
CA ALA A 162 49.05 -8.98 19.46
C ALA A 162 49.50 -7.88 20.43
N LEU A 163 48.72 -6.80 20.56
CA LEU A 163 48.98 -5.77 21.56
C LEU A 163 48.92 -6.35 23.00
N LEU A 164 47.90 -7.16 23.29
CA LEU A 164 47.76 -7.81 24.60
C LEU A 164 48.87 -8.83 24.87
N ASP A 165 49.40 -9.50 23.85
CA ASP A 165 50.59 -10.33 23.99
C ASP A 165 51.82 -9.51 24.40
N HIS A 166 52.03 -8.34 23.80
CA HIS A 166 53.12 -7.44 24.21
C HIS A 166 52.95 -6.95 25.65
N VAL A 167 51.73 -6.64 26.07
CA VAL A 167 51.42 -6.27 27.46
C VAL A 167 51.70 -7.44 28.41
N PHE A 168 51.32 -8.65 28.04
CA PHE A 168 51.61 -9.86 28.83
C PHE A 168 53.12 -10.13 28.91
N ALA A 169 53.85 -10.03 27.79
CA ALA A 169 55.29 -10.22 27.74
C ALA A 169 56.03 -9.18 28.61
N LEU A 170 55.54 -7.93 28.61
CA LEU A 170 56.06 -6.88 29.49
C LEU A 170 55.83 -7.20 30.96
N HIS A 171 54.64 -7.68 31.33
CA HIS A 171 54.36 -8.12 32.71
C HIS A 171 55.27 -9.29 33.12
N GLN A 172 55.45 -10.29 32.25
CA GLN A 172 56.36 -11.41 32.47
C GLN A 172 57.82 -10.96 32.64
N ALA A 173 58.29 -10.00 31.85
CA ALA A 173 59.61 -9.41 32.02
C ALA A 173 59.74 -8.67 33.37
N GLY A 174 58.67 -7.98 33.81
CA GLY A 174 58.58 -7.37 35.13
C GLY A 174 58.73 -8.40 36.26
N LEU A 175 58.03 -9.53 36.17
CA LEU A 175 58.16 -10.64 37.13
C LEU A 175 59.60 -11.17 37.19
N ARG A 176 60.24 -11.37 36.02
CA ARG A 176 61.63 -11.82 35.94
C ARG A 176 62.63 -10.80 36.48
N SER A 177 62.30 -9.51 36.46
CA SER A 177 63.15 -8.46 37.01
C SER A 177 63.24 -8.49 38.54
N GLY A 178 62.28 -9.12 39.23
CA GLY A 178 62.26 -9.23 40.70
C GLY A 178 62.02 -7.91 41.47
N GLN A 179 61.78 -6.79 40.77
CA GLN A 179 61.55 -5.49 41.40
C GLN A 179 60.06 -5.32 41.77
N PRO A 180 59.70 -5.23 43.07
CA PRO A 180 58.30 -5.28 43.50
C PRO A 180 57.47 -4.10 42.97
N ASN A 181 58.04 -2.89 42.91
CA ASN A 181 57.35 -1.70 42.39
C ASN A 181 56.99 -1.85 40.90
N VAL A 182 57.91 -2.41 40.10
CA VAL A 182 57.69 -2.62 38.66
C VAL A 182 56.63 -3.70 38.44
N ILE A 183 56.68 -4.78 39.20
CA ILE A 183 55.68 -5.86 39.14
C ILE A 183 54.27 -5.31 39.44
N GLN A 184 54.14 -4.50 40.50
CA GLN A 184 52.85 -3.91 40.87
C GLN A 184 52.32 -2.97 39.78
N GLN A 185 53.17 -2.08 39.25
CA GLN A 185 52.77 -1.13 38.21
C GLN A 185 52.37 -1.82 36.91
N LEU A 186 53.18 -2.79 36.46
CA LEU A 186 52.89 -3.54 35.23
C LEU A 186 51.68 -4.45 35.38
N GLY A 187 51.48 -5.05 36.57
CA GLY A 187 50.27 -5.83 36.87
C GLY A 187 49.00 -4.97 36.85
N ALA A 188 49.04 -3.79 37.46
CA ALA A 188 47.93 -2.83 37.41
C ALA A 188 47.64 -2.36 35.97
N PHE A 189 48.68 -2.08 35.19
CA PHE A 189 48.55 -1.71 33.78
C PHE A 189 47.90 -2.84 32.95
N GLN A 190 48.38 -4.07 33.10
CA GLN A 190 47.82 -5.23 32.40
C GLN A 190 46.35 -5.46 32.77
N ALA A 191 46.00 -5.36 34.05
CA ALA A 191 44.62 -5.49 34.52
C ALA A 191 43.71 -4.41 33.91
N ALA A 192 44.19 -3.16 33.83
CA ALA A 192 43.46 -2.07 33.20
C ALA A 192 43.24 -2.32 31.69
N CYS A 193 44.29 -2.75 30.95
CA CYS A 193 44.15 -3.12 29.55
C CYS A 193 43.13 -4.24 29.34
N ARG A 194 43.15 -5.27 30.20
CA ARG A 194 42.18 -6.38 30.17
C ARG A 194 40.75 -5.91 30.44
N ASP A 195 40.53 -5.01 31.37
CA ASP A 195 39.18 -4.49 31.63
C ASP A 195 38.63 -3.70 30.44
N VAL A 196 39.48 -2.91 29.76
CA VAL A 196 39.08 -2.14 28.57
C VAL A 196 38.63 -3.07 27.44
N VAL A 197 39.41 -4.11 27.13
CA VAL A 197 39.08 -5.05 26.05
C VAL A 197 37.92 -5.98 26.41
N ARG A 198 37.72 -6.29 27.70
CA ARG A 198 36.57 -7.05 28.19
C ARG A 198 35.25 -6.36 27.86
N ARG A 199 35.19 -5.02 27.94
CA ARG A 199 34.00 -4.24 27.56
C ARG A 199 33.69 -4.30 26.07
N LEU A 200 34.69 -4.62 25.24
CA LEU A 200 34.55 -4.87 23.81
C LEU A 200 34.21 -6.33 23.49
N GLY A 201 34.05 -7.18 24.53
CA GLY A 201 33.74 -8.60 24.39
C GLY A 201 34.96 -9.51 24.22
N LEU A 202 36.19 -8.99 24.29
CA LEU A 202 37.43 -9.77 24.23
C LEU A 202 37.89 -10.12 25.66
N VAL A 203 37.97 -11.41 25.97
CA VAL A 203 38.35 -11.91 27.29
C VAL A 203 39.65 -12.71 27.20
N ALA A 204 40.63 -12.32 28.01
CA ALA A 204 41.86 -13.09 28.18
C ALA A 204 41.61 -14.30 29.08
N VAL A 205 42.01 -15.47 28.62
CA VAL A 205 41.94 -16.74 29.36
C VAL A 205 43.36 -17.14 29.72
N GLU A 206 43.60 -17.40 31.00
CA GLU A 206 44.87 -17.91 31.51
C GLU A 206 44.62 -19.25 32.18
N ALA A 207 45.62 -20.13 32.13
CA ALA A 207 45.55 -21.44 32.76
C ALA A 207 46.48 -21.47 33.98
N PRO A 208 45.92 -21.46 35.22
CA PRO A 208 46.72 -21.53 36.43
C PRO A 208 47.56 -22.80 36.47
N SER A 209 48.73 -22.71 37.08
CA SER A 209 49.59 -23.87 37.36
C SER A 209 48.81 -24.93 38.16
N GLY A 210 48.97 -26.20 37.80
CA GLY A 210 48.28 -27.34 38.41
C GLY A 210 46.91 -27.66 37.81
N THR A 211 46.39 -26.87 36.86
CA THR A 211 45.15 -27.23 36.14
C THR A 211 45.40 -28.34 35.12
N THR A 212 44.40 -29.22 34.95
CA THR A 212 44.46 -30.30 33.95
C THR A 212 44.42 -29.74 32.54
N PHE A 213 45.26 -30.29 31.67
CA PHE A 213 45.30 -29.92 30.26
C PHE A 213 43.98 -30.27 29.55
N ASN A 214 43.42 -29.32 28.79
CA ASN A 214 42.22 -29.50 27.97
C ASN A 214 42.51 -29.05 26.53
N PRO A 215 42.48 -29.96 25.54
CA PRO A 215 42.82 -29.65 24.15
C PRO A 215 41.84 -28.68 23.47
N ALA A 216 40.64 -28.46 24.01
CA ALA A 216 39.67 -27.52 23.44
C ALA A 216 40.04 -26.05 23.67
N ILE A 217 40.81 -25.77 24.72
CA ILE A 217 41.15 -24.40 25.16
C ILE A 217 42.66 -24.19 25.33
N HIS A 218 43.45 -25.25 25.44
CA HIS A 218 44.89 -25.23 25.62
C HIS A 218 45.61 -25.81 24.40
N ARG A 219 46.77 -25.24 24.07
CA ARG A 219 47.67 -25.71 23.01
C ARG A 219 49.11 -25.70 23.54
N LEU A 220 49.90 -26.67 23.11
CA LEU A 220 51.33 -26.73 23.42
C LEU A 220 52.13 -25.92 22.40
N PRO A 221 53.32 -25.39 22.77
CA PRO A 221 54.23 -24.73 21.83
C PRO A 221 54.68 -25.66 20.70
N ASP A 222 54.93 -26.93 21.03
CA ASP A 222 55.29 -27.98 20.08
C ASP A 222 54.06 -28.82 19.71
N GLU A 223 53.56 -28.65 18.49
CA GLU A 223 52.35 -29.35 18.01
C GLU A 223 52.53 -30.88 17.92
N ASN A 224 53.78 -31.37 17.92
CA ASN A 224 54.13 -32.79 17.86
C ASN A 224 54.33 -33.44 19.24
N GLN A 225 54.25 -32.67 20.34
CA GLN A 225 54.47 -33.20 21.67
C GLN A 225 53.28 -34.05 22.11
N GLN A 226 53.51 -35.33 22.40
CA GLN A 226 52.48 -36.21 22.94
C GLN A 226 52.14 -35.80 24.37
N VAL A 227 50.87 -35.49 24.59
CA VAL A 227 50.34 -35.08 25.89
C VAL A 227 50.07 -36.33 26.74
N PRO A 228 50.73 -36.51 27.89
CA PRO A 228 50.40 -37.58 28.82
C PRO A 228 48.95 -37.45 29.32
N ALA A 229 48.26 -38.58 29.50
CA ALA A 229 46.89 -38.58 30.00
C ALA A 229 46.82 -37.94 31.40
N GLY A 230 46.06 -36.84 31.53
CA GLY A 230 45.93 -36.11 32.79
C GLY A 230 47.09 -35.16 33.12
N ALA A 231 47.93 -34.79 32.14
CA ALA A 231 49.01 -33.84 32.36
C ALA A 231 48.52 -32.50 32.95
N SER A 232 49.26 -32.00 33.94
CA SER A 232 49.02 -30.69 34.57
C SER A 232 49.84 -29.60 33.88
N ILE A 233 49.28 -28.39 33.88
CA ILE A 233 49.95 -27.20 33.36
C ILE A 233 50.98 -26.71 34.38
N ALA A 234 52.23 -26.53 33.93
CA ALA A 234 53.29 -25.91 34.72
C ALA A 234 53.15 -24.39 34.71
N ALA A 235 53.00 -23.79 33.52
CA ALA A 235 52.87 -22.35 33.37
C ALA A 235 52.10 -21.97 32.09
N THR A 236 51.47 -20.79 32.12
CA THR A 236 50.94 -20.16 30.90
C THR A 236 52.07 -19.41 30.20
N LEU A 237 52.43 -19.86 29.00
CA LEU A 237 53.44 -19.21 28.16
C LEU A 237 52.86 -18.02 27.39
N ALA A 238 51.60 -18.11 26.96
CA ALA A 238 50.88 -16.98 26.40
C ALA A 238 49.37 -17.11 26.63
N PRO A 239 48.67 -16.00 26.92
CA PRO A 239 47.23 -16.04 27.19
C PRO A 239 46.44 -16.48 25.96
N GLY A 240 45.32 -17.16 26.20
CA GLY A 240 44.29 -17.41 25.21
C GLY A 240 43.31 -16.24 25.16
N PHE A 241 42.53 -16.16 24.08
CA PHE A 241 41.53 -15.11 23.90
C PHE A 241 40.22 -15.67 23.38
N SER A 242 39.11 -15.20 23.96
CA SER A 242 37.77 -15.42 23.44
C SER A 242 37.10 -14.08 23.11
N PHE A 243 36.33 -14.03 22.04
CA PHE A 243 35.59 -12.85 21.60
C PHE A 243 34.10 -13.19 21.52
N GLN A 244 33.29 -12.48 22.30
CA GLN A 244 31.83 -12.71 22.39
C GLN A 244 31.47 -14.20 22.63
N GLY A 245 32.29 -14.91 23.40
CA GLY A 245 32.10 -16.33 23.72
C GLY A 245 32.69 -17.32 22.72
N GLN A 246 33.21 -16.87 21.58
CA GLN A 246 33.91 -17.73 20.61
C GLN A 246 35.42 -17.70 20.86
N LEU A 247 36.08 -18.87 20.86
CA LEU A 247 37.52 -18.95 21.03
C LEU A 247 38.23 -18.40 19.79
N VAL A 248 39.01 -17.33 19.97
CA VAL A 248 39.83 -16.72 18.92
C VAL A 248 41.18 -17.42 18.85
N ARG A 249 41.77 -17.69 20.02
CA ARG A 249 43.08 -18.32 20.16
C ARG A 249 43.14 -19.14 21.46
N PRO A 250 43.61 -20.39 21.42
CA PRO A 250 43.82 -21.19 22.63
C PRO A 250 44.98 -20.65 23.47
N VAL A 251 44.94 -20.94 24.77
CA VAL A 251 46.02 -20.62 25.72
C VAL A 251 47.25 -21.47 25.38
N LEU A 252 48.42 -20.86 25.28
CA LEU A 252 49.67 -21.59 25.14
C LEU A 252 50.22 -21.93 26.52
N VAL A 253 50.39 -23.22 26.79
CA VAL A 253 50.76 -23.74 28.10
C VAL A 253 51.97 -24.66 28.01
N GLU A 254 52.80 -24.62 29.05
CA GLU A 254 53.87 -25.58 29.30
C GLU A 254 53.35 -26.66 30.26
N LEU A 255 53.65 -27.93 30.02
CA LEU A 255 53.25 -29.03 30.90
C LEU A 255 54.30 -29.24 31.98
N THR A 256 53.88 -29.71 33.15
CA THR A 256 54.82 -30.17 34.18
C THR A 256 55.55 -31.40 33.65
N GLU A 257 56.89 -31.38 33.63
CA GLU A 257 57.67 -32.59 33.41
C GLU A 257 57.30 -33.61 34.51
N SER A 258 56.57 -34.66 34.14
CA SER A 258 56.41 -35.81 35.00
C SER A 258 57.77 -36.47 35.13
N SER A 259 58.48 -36.18 36.22
CA SER A 259 59.71 -36.86 36.59
C SER A 259 59.43 -38.36 36.75
N SER A 260 59.56 -39.15 35.69
CA SER A 260 59.86 -40.57 35.81
C SER A 260 61.33 -40.68 36.20
N GLY A 261 61.63 -40.35 37.46
CA GLY A 261 62.92 -40.61 38.08
C GLY A 261 63.08 -42.11 38.29
N THR A 262 63.65 -42.80 37.32
CA THR A 262 64.25 -44.12 37.54
C THR A 262 65.50 -43.91 38.38
N PHE A 263 65.37 -44.04 39.70
CA PHE A 263 66.51 -44.33 40.55
C PHE A 263 66.91 -45.79 40.31
N GLU A 264 67.83 -45.99 39.37
CA GLU A 264 68.54 -47.26 39.21
C GLU A 264 69.71 -47.27 40.20
N GLY A 265 69.61 -48.14 41.19
CA GLY A 265 70.60 -48.27 42.26
C GLY A 265 71.92 -48.86 41.78
N LYS A 266 73.02 -48.38 42.37
CA LYS A 266 74.27 -49.12 42.47
C LYS A 266 74.95 -48.85 43.81
N ALA A 267 75.26 -49.93 44.50
CA ALA A 267 75.79 -50.01 45.86
C ALA A 267 77.33 -49.86 45.95
N ALA A 268 77.79 -49.37 47.11
CA ALA A 268 79.02 -49.69 47.83
C ALA A 268 78.94 -48.90 49.17
N ASP A 269 78.56 -49.52 50.29
CA ASP A 269 79.41 -50.24 51.26
C ASP A 269 80.56 -49.39 51.82
N GLU A 270 80.40 -48.87 53.05
CA GLU A 270 81.32 -49.09 54.20
C GLU A 270 80.76 -48.40 55.47
N SER A 271 80.55 -49.18 56.53
CA SER A 271 80.44 -48.73 57.94
C SER A 271 81.82 -48.23 58.44
N PRO A 272 81.97 -47.47 59.55
CA PRO A 272 81.34 -47.76 60.85
C PRO A 272 81.02 -46.56 61.79
N ASP A 273 80.42 -46.96 62.92
CA ASP A 273 80.50 -46.37 64.27
C ASP A 273 79.38 -45.42 64.75
N GLY A 274 78.78 -45.81 65.89
CA GLY A 274 77.66 -45.15 66.57
C GLY A 274 78.09 -43.95 67.44
N PRO A 275 77.29 -43.50 68.45
CA PRO A 275 76.24 -44.22 69.18
C PRO A 275 74.89 -43.48 69.37
N VAL A 276 73.90 -44.28 69.80
CA VAL A 276 72.57 -43.93 70.33
C VAL A 276 72.73 -43.40 71.78
N PRO A 277 71.90 -42.44 72.27
CA PRO A 277 70.64 -42.74 72.99
C PRO A 277 69.55 -41.67 72.69
N ASP A 278 68.28 -41.69 73.09
CA ASP A 278 67.48 -42.46 74.03
C ASP A 278 65.98 -42.25 73.69
N ALA A 279 65.15 -43.08 74.32
CA ALA A 279 63.71 -43.22 74.17
C ALA A 279 62.83 -42.12 74.81
N GLY A 280 61.56 -42.14 74.41
CA GLY A 280 60.42 -41.44 75.03
C GLY A 280 59.31 -41.28 73.99
N ALA A 281 58.44 -42.26 73.71
CA ALA A 281 57.42 -42.88 74.56
C ALA A 281 56.45 -41.88 75.22
N GLY A 282 55.20 -41.88 74.75
CA GLY A 282 54.05 -41.17 75.33
C GLY A 282 53.03 -40.83 74.24
N SER A 283 52.23 -41.79 73.76
CA SER A 283 50.88 -42.11 74.28
C SER A 283 49.98 -40.88 74.35
N ASP A 284 49.03 -40.79 73.42
CA ASP A 284 47.60 -41.00 73.69
C ASP A 284 46.99 -39.78 74.39
N ASP A 285 46.07 -39.06 73.73
CA ASP A 285 44.71 -38.92 74.24
C ASP A 285 43.81 -38.11 73.27
N PHE A 286 42.61 -38.64 73.05
CA PHE A 286 41.32 -37.99 72.77
C PHE A 286 41.27 -36.74 71.84
N GLY A 287 40.51 -36.72 70.74
CA GLY A 287 39.16 -37.23 70.59
C GLY A 287 38.12 -36.17 70.95
N ASP A 288 37.73 -35.33 69.99
CA ASP A 288 36.39 -34.70 69.85
C ASP A 288 36.36 -34.03 68.45
N GLU A 289 35.63 -34.51 67.44
CA GLU A 289 34.18 -34.30 67.23
C GLU A 289 33.80 -32.85 67.63
N ARG A 290 33.36 -31.91 66.77
CA ARG A 290 32.40 -31.95 65.65
C ARG A 290 32.24 -30.50 65.09
N PRO A 291 31.36 -30.23 64.10
CA PRO A 291 31.62 -29.25 63.03
C PRO A 291 30.64 -28.05 63.01
N LEU A 292 30.71 -27.29 61.90
CA LEU A 292 29.69 -26.39 61.31
C LEU A 292 29.67 -24.94 61.79
N VAL A 293 30.08 -24.01 60.92
CA VAL A 293 29.19 -23.20 60.06
C VAL A 293 29.86 -23.00 58.70
#